data_AF-A0A8C0HZ07-F1
#
_entry.id   AF-A0A8C0HZ07-F1
#
_cell.length_a   1.000
_cell.length_b   1.000
_cell.length_c   1.000
_cell.angle_alpha   90.00
_cell.angle_beta   90.00
_cell.angle_gamma   90.00
#
_symmetry.space_group_name_H-M   'P 1'
#
loop_
_entity.id
_entity.type
_entity.pdbx_description
1 polymer ?
#
loop_
_entity_poly.entity_id
_entity_poly.type
_entity_poly.pdbx_seq_one_letter_code
_entity_poly.pdbx_strand_id
1 'polypeptide(L)'
;MTVPTLRPAGRLQTVTKGIEPLICTDLIHHKFTRSRIPDKVFQPSTADHEKYGGDPKHLHQLHIVTRIKTRKRHPFGKKVTIKMLGLEKHFILKNANHLYLKMVRKCFY
;
A
#
# COMPACT_ATOMS: atom_id res chain seq x y z
N MET A 1 -21.59 41.28 72.48
CA MET A 1 -20.44 41.08 71.56
C MET A 1 -20.99 40.80 70.17
N THR A 2 -20.56 41.62 69.22
CA THR A 2 -21.10 41.82 67.87
C THR A 2 -20.71 40.70 66.90
N VAL A 3 -21.67 40.17 66.16
CA VAL A 3 -21.45 39.25 65.03
C VAL A 3 -21.21 40.10 63.76
N PRO A 4 -20.07 39.99 63.05
CA PRO A 4 -19.92 40.66 61.77
C PRO A 4 -20.49 39.79 60.64
N THR A 5 -21.47 40.35 59.93
CA THR A 5 -22.05 39.80 58.71
C THR A 5 -21.04 39.89 57.55
N LEU A 6 -20.57 38.76 57.03
CA LEU A 6 -19.73 38.72 55.83
C LEU A 6 -20.56 38.23 54.64
N ARG A 7 -20.69 39.07 53.62
CA ARG A 7 -21.42 38.80 52.36
C ARG A 7 -20.68 37.71 51.56
N PRO A 8 -21.37 36.82 50.83
CA PRO A 8 -20.68 35.83 50.00
C PRO A 8 -20.02 36.53 48.81
N ALA A 9 -18.68 36.43 48.75
CA ALA A 9 -17.88 36.87 47.63
C ALA A 9 -18.24 36.06 46.37
N GLY A 10 -18.42 36.77 45.25
CA GLY A 10 -18.81 36.20 43.96
C GLY A 10 -17.91 35.03 43.55
N ARG A 11 -18.55 33.95 43.11
CA ARG A 11 -17.90 32.76 42.57
C ARG A 11 -17.17 33.12 41.27
N LEU A 12 -15.86 33.37 41.36
CA LEU A 12 -14.98 33.40 40.20
C LEU A 12 -14.94 31.99 39.61
N GLN A 13 -15.56 31.79 38.45
CA GLN A 13 -15.45 30.56 37.70
C GLN A 13 -14.08 30.56 37.02
N THR A 14 -13.11 29.86 37.63
CA THR A 14 -11.88 29.48 36.94
C THR A 14 -12.26 28.48 35.85
N VAL A 15 -12.26 28.93 34.59
CA VAL A 15 -12.34 28.04 33.43
C VAL A 15 -11.03 27.26 33.39
N THR A 16 -11.00 26.10 34.04
CA THR A 16 -10.01 25.07 33.76
C THR A 16 -10.20 24.67 32.31
N LYS A 17 -9.42 25.28 31.42
CA LYS A 17 -9.17 24.73 30.09
C LYS A 17 -8.51 23.38 30.34
N GLY A 18 -9.32 22.32 30.39
CA GLY A 18 -8.85 20.96 30.33
C GLY A 18 -8.05 20.86 29.03
N ILE A 19 -6.73 20.84 29.15
CA ILE A 19 -5.88 20.31 28.10
C ILE A 19 -6.16 18.81 28.15
N GLU A 20 -7.19 18.41 27.42
CA GLU A 20 -7.45 17.00 27.16
C GLU A 20 -6.19 16.49 26.44
N PRO A 21 -5.42 15.57 27.05
CA PRO A 21 -4.24 15.05 26.39
C PRO A 21 -4.76 14.30 25.17
N LEU A 22 -4.52 14.85 23.98
CA LEU A 22 -4.74 14.15 22.72
C LEU A 22 -4.02 12.81 22.84
N ILE A 23 -4.79 11.76 23.10
CA ILE A 23 -4.29 10.41 23.31
C ILE A 23 -3.63 10.02 21.99
N CYS A 24 -2.30 10.17 22.00
CA CYS A 24 -1.30 9.64 21.10
C CYS A 24 -1.88 8.82 19.93
N THR A 25 -2.35 9.50 18.90
CA THR A 25 -2.55 8.91 17.56
C THR A 25 -1.21 8.58 16.87
N ASP A 26 -0.09 8.95 17.50
CA ASP A 26 1.26 8.88 16.94
C ASP A 26 1.90 7.48 17.05
N LEU A 27 1.20 6.50 17.63
CA LEU A 27 1.64 5.10 17.71
C LEU A 27 0.92 4.17 16.72
N ILE A 28 0.34 4.71 15.64
CA ILE A 28 -0.09 3.85 14.52
C ILE A 28 1.16 3.46 13.73
N HIS A 29 1.84 2.40 14.19
CA HIS A 29 2.68 1.61 13.30
C HIS A 29 1.77 1.04 12.21
N HIS A 30 1.68 1.74 11.08
CA HIS A 30 0.98 1.26 9.91
C HIS A 30 1.65 -0.06 9.52
N LYS A 31 1.00 -1.19 9.84
CA LYS A 31 1.53 -2.52 9.55
C LYS A 31 1.78 -2.58 8.04
N PHE A 32 3.03 -2.77 7.64
CA PHE A 32 3.35 -2.97 6.25
C PHE A 32 2.76 -4.31 5.81
N THR A 33 1.61 -4.25 5.14
CA THR A 33 0.93 -5.42 4.58
C THR A 33 1.24 -5.59 3.10
N ARG A 34 1.15 -6.81 2.62
CA ARG A 34 1.28 -7.10 1.19
C ARG A 34 0.18 -6.39 0.39
N SER A 35 0.55 -5.77 -0.74
CA SER A 35 -0.40 -5.13 -1.64
C SER A 35 -1.44 -6.13 -2.16
N ARG A 36 -2.70 -5.73 -2.15
CA ARG A 36 -3.83 -6.44 -2.75
C ARG A 36 -4.31 -5.60 -3.93
N ILE A 37 -3.94 -6.01 -5.14
CA ILE A 37 -4.32 -5.28 -6.35
C ILE A 37 -5.64 -5.86 -6.84
N PRO A 38 -6.68 -5.03 -7.07
CA PRO A 38 -7.96 -5.52 -7.55
C PRO A 38 -7.84 -6.04 -8.98
N ASP A 39 -8.60 -7.09 -9.31
CA ASP A 39 -8.53 -7.73 -10.62
C ASP A 39 -8.93 -6.78 -11.77
N LYS A 40 -9.74 -5.76 -11.48
CA LYS A 40 -10.14 -4.71 -12.44
C LYS A 40 -8.93 -3.98 -13.07
N VAL A 41 -7.81 -3.86 -12.36
CA VAL A 41 -6.58 -3.23 -12.89
C VAL A 41 -5.98 -4.03 -14.05
N PHE A 42 -6.30 -5.32 -14.16
CA PHE A 42 -5.77 -6.20 -15.19
C PHE A 42 -6.75 -6.48 -16.32
N GLN A 43 -7.90 -5.79 -16.35
CA GLN A 43 -8.86 -5.87 -17.45
C GLN A 43 -8.53 -4.77 -18.46
N PRO A 44 -8.01 -5.09 -19.66
CA PRO A 44 -7.66 -4.09 -20.66
C PRO A 44 -8.93 -3.43 -21.22
N SER A 45 -8.84 -2.13 -21.50
CA SER A 45 -9.89 -1.39 -22.20
C SER A 45 -9.67 -1.45 -23.71
N THR A 46 -10.72 -1.17 -24.50
CA THR A 46 -10.61 -1.09 -25.96
C THR A 46 -9.54 -0.08 -26.41
N ALA A 47 -9.41 1.05 -25.69
CA ALA A 47 -8.38 2.05 -25.96
C ALA A 47 -6.95 1.53 -25.71
N ASP A 48 -6.76 0.60 -24.76
CA ASP A 48 -5.45 0.00 -24.52
C ASP A 48 -5.03 -0.93 -25.68
N HIS A 49 -5.98 -1.60 -26.30
CA HIS A 49 -5.71 -2.45 -27.46
C HIS A 49 -5.24 -1.65 -28.67
N GLU A 50 -5.85 -0.49 -28.93
CA GLU A 50 -5.41 0.42 -30.00
C GLU A 50 -4.02 1.02 -29.71
N LYS A 51 -3.75 1.36 -28.43
CA LYS A 51 -2.48 1.96 -28.02
C LYS A 51 -1.31 0.98 -28.05
N TYR A 52 -1.53 -0.26 -27.60
CA TYR A 52 -0.47 -1.25 -27.42
C TYR A 52 -0.46 -2.34 -28.51
N GLY A 53 -1.40 -2.31 -29.45
CA GLY A 53 -1.46 -3.21 -30.62
C GLY A 53 -1.73 -4.67 -30.29
N GLY A 54 -2.27 -4.96 -29.10
CA GLY A 54 -2.55 -6.34 -28.67
C GLY A 54 -3.94 -6.79 -29.13
N ASP A 55 -4.02 -8.00 -29.70
CA ASP A 55 -5.30 -8.61 -30.10
C ASP A 55 -5.97 -9.34 -28.91
N PRO A 56 -7.20 -8.97 -28.50
CA PRO A 56 -7.95 -9.71 -27.49
C PRO A 56 -8.21 -11.17 -27.86
N LYS A 57 -8.33 -11.47 -29.17
CA LYS A 57 -8.69 -12.81 -29.67
C LYS A 57 -7.49 -13.75 -29.70
N HIS A 58 -6.30 -13.23 -29.96
CA HIS A 58 -5.07 -14.01 -30.05
C HIS A 58 -4.07 -13.54 -29.00
N LEU A 59 -4.07 -14.24 -27.86
CA LEU A 59 -3.12 -14.00 -26.79
C LEU A 59 -1.73 -14.52 -27.15
N HIS A 60 -0.69 -13.77 -26.80
CA HIS A 60 0.68 -14.20 -26.95
C HIS A 60 1.02 -15.33 -25.97
N GLN A 61 1.75 -16.33 -26.46
CA GLN A 61 2.09 -17.52 -25.67
C GLN A 61 3.29 -17.31 -24.74
N LEU A 62 4.20 -16.39 -25.10
CA LEU A 62 5.45 -16.15 -24.39
C LEU A 62 5.54 -14.71 -23.88
N HIS A 63 5.97 -14.56 -22.63
CA HIS A 63 6.33 -13.29 -22.01
C HIS A 63 7.84 -13.12 -22.01
N ILE A 64 8.28 -11.95 -22.48
CA ILE A 64 9.64 -11.45 -22.30
C ILE A 64 9.66 -10.64 -21.02
N VAL A 65 10.37 -11.10 -19.98
CA VAL A 65 10.44 -10.39 -18.71
C VAL A 65 11.86 -10.00 -18.38
N THR A 66 12.05 -8.68 -18.26
CA THR A 66 13.32 -8.06 -17.93
C THR A 66 13.20 -7.33 -16.60
N ARG A 67 14.11 -7.63 -15.66
CA ARG A 67 14.20 -6.92 -14.38
C ARG A 67 14.86 -5.56 -14.60
N ILE A 68 14.10 -4.49 -14.43
CA ILE A 68 14.59 -3.10 -14.57
C ILE A 68 14.98 -2.42 -13.25
N LYS A 69 14.50 -2.92 -12.10
CA LYS A 69 14.79 -2.37 -10.76
C LYS A 69 15.60 -3.33 -9.89
N THR A 70 16.42 -2.78 -9.00
CA THR A 70 17.26 -3.58 -8.09
C THR A 70 16.42 -4.28 -7.01
N ARG A 71 16.94 -5.35 -6.39
CA ARG A 71 16.29 -6.03 -5.25
C ARG A 71 16.45 -5.28 -3.91
N LYS A 72 17.29 -4.24 -3.87
CA LYS A 72 17.57 -3.48 -2.64
C LYS A 72 16.30 -2.77 -2.18
N ARG A 73 16.10 -2.66 -0.86
CA ARG A 73 14.94 -1.99 -0.24
C ARG A 73 13.54 -2.56 -0.58
N HIS A 74 13.45 -3.70 -1.26
CA HIS A 74 12.18 -4.40 -1.45
C HIS A 74 11.83 -5.33 -0.29
N PRO A 75 10.54 -5.56 -0.02
CA PRO A 75 10.07 -6.55 0.95
C PRO A 75 10.61 -7.95 0.64
N PHE A 76 10.86 -8.73 1.69
CA PHE A 76 11.38 -10.09 1.57
C PHE A 76 10.55 -10.96 0.61
N GLY A 77 9.22 -10.88 0.67
CA GLY A 77 8.32 -11.63 -0.22
C GLY A 77 8.53 -11.33 -1.72
N LYS A 78 8.89 -10.09 -2.08
CA LYS A 78 9.23 -9.73 -3.48
C LYS A 78 10.57 -10.34 -3.87
N LYS A 79 11.57 -10.31 -2.98
CA LYS A 79 12.89 -10.94 -3.21
C LYS A 79 12.77 -12.44 -3.47
N VAL A 80 11.98 -13.17 -2.67
CA VAL A 80 11.73 -14.61 -2.87
C VAL A 80 11.05 -14.85 -4.21
N THR A 81 10.05 -14.05 -4.57
CA THR A 81 9.34 -14.22 -5.84
C THR A 81 10.25 -13.97 -7.05
N ILE A 82 11.15 -12.99 -6.98
CA ILE A 82 12.17 -12.74 -8.02
C ILE A 82 13.11 -13.95 -8.17
N LYS A 83 13.52 -14.60 -7.08
CA LYS A 83 14.32 -15.83 -7.12
C LYS A 83 13.55 -16.97 -7.80
N MET A 84 12.31 -17.21 -7.40
CA MET A 84 11.45 -18.26 -7.98
C MET A 84 11.20 -18.04 -9.48
N LEU A 85 11.09 -16.79 -9.92
CA LEU A 85 10.93 -16.45 -11.34
C LEU A 85 12.22 -16.60 -12.15
N GLY A 86 13.36 -16.85 -11.49
CA GLY A 86 14.68 -16.94 -12.12
C GLY A 86 15.29 -15.58 -12.49
N LEU A 87 14.62 -14.46 -12.17
CA LEU A 87 15.02 -13.09 -12.53
C LEU A 87 16.21 -12.57 -11.70
N GLU A 88 17.10 -13.46 -11.29
CA GLU A 88 18.38 -13.13 -10.68
C GLU A 88 19.31 -12.51 -11.71
N LYS A 89 19.38 -13.15 -12.89
CA LYS A 89 19.89 -12.57 -14.14
C LYS A 89 18.78 -11.72 -14.79
N HIS A 90 19.15 -10.65 -15.47
CA HIS A 90 18.24 -9.56 -15.80
C HIS A 90 17.12 -9.93 -16.80
N PHE A 91 17.24 -11.00 -17.57
CA PHE A 91 16.38 -11.29 -18.72
C PHE A 91 15.99 -12.76 -18.81
N ILE A 92 14.70 -13.07 -18.98
CA ILE A 92 14.19 -14.44 -19.20
C ILE A 92 12.91 -14.44 -20.08
N LEU A 93 12.77 -15.47 -20.92
CA LEU A 93 11.53 -15.84 -21.62
C LEU A 93 10.73 -16.88 -20.82
N LYS A 94 9.43 -16.67 -20.63
CA LYS A 94 8.55 -17.59 -19.91
C LYS A 94 7.20 -17.75 -20.61
N ASN A 95 6.60 -18.93 -20.49
CA ASN A 95 5.22 -19.15 -20.93
C ASN A 95 4.25 -18.29 -20.14
N ALA A 96 3.28 -17.70 -20.84
CA ALA A 96 2.25 -16.81 -20.34
C ALA A 96 1.15 -17.54 -19.56
N ASN A 97 1.53 -18.31 -18.55
CA ASN A 97 0.58 -19.09 -17.75
C ASN A 97 -0.04 -18.22 -16.64
N HIS A 98 -1.28 -18.53 -16.26
CA HIS A 98 -2.00 -17.81 -15.21
C HIS A 98 -1.23 -17.73 -13.88
N LEU A 99 -0.57 -18.81 -13.47
CA LEU A 99 0.26 -18.83 -12.26
C LEU A 99 1.47 -17.89 -12.38
N TYR A 100 2.12 -17.89 -13.54
CA TYR A 100 3.25 -17.02 -13.83
C TYR A 100 2.84 -15.54 -13.77
N LEU A 101 1.72 -15.19 -14.41
CA LEU A 101 1.16 -13.84 -14.38
C LEU A 101 0.87 -13.37 -12.94
N LYS A 102 0.30 -14.24 -12.09
CA LYS A 102 0.07 -13.92 -10.67
C LYS A 102 1.38 -13.63 -9.92
N MET A 103 2.42 -14.41 -10.18
CA MET A 103 3.74 -14.18 -9.57
C MET A 103 4.39 -12.89 -10.05
N VAL A 104 4.28 -12.56 -11.34
CA VAL A 104 4.75 -11.29 -11.90
C VAL A 104 4.00 -10.13 -11.25
N ARG A 105 2.66 -10.17 -11.20
CA ARG A 105 1.84 -9.13 -10.55
C ARG A 105 2.25 -8.89 -9.09
N LYS A 106 2.56 -9.95 -8.33
CA LYS A 106 3.07 -9.90 -6.95
C LYS A 106 4.42 -9.18 -6.81
N CYS A 107 5.26 -9.23 -7.84
CA CYS A 107 6.56 -8.57 -7.83
C CYS A 107 6.45 -7.07 -8.16
N PHE A 108 5.71 -6.74 -9.22
CA PHE A 108 5.73 -5.41 -9.82
C PHE A 108 4.74 -4.43 -9.20
N TYR A 109 3.63 -4.94 -8.65
CA TYR A 109 2.61 -4.16 -7.96
C TYR A 109 2.55 -4.54 -6.47
#